data_AF-A0A9D6KUF4-F1
#
_entry.id   AF-A0A9D6KUF4-F1
#
_cell.length_a   1.000
_cell.length_b   1.000
_cell.length_c   1.000
_cell.angle_alpha   90.00
_cell.angle_beta   90.00
_cell.angle_gamma   90.00
#
_symmetry.space_group_name_H-M   'P 1'
#
loop_
_entity.id
_entity.type
_entity.pdbx_description
1 polymer ?
#
loop_
_entity_poly.entity_id
_entity_poly.type
_entity_poly.pdbx_seq_one_letter_code
_entity_poly.pdbx_strand_id
1 'polypeptide(L)'
;MLISSADAFANAMNAPNSRWAKTIERFANDRFTIAHAPKFRLEPAHRFFCIGSCFARNIEEALICRGVEVLSKRMVSPREEHPARVTGVINKFTTASMLNEARWALSGEGSGDCSIVDGGEGWLDLQINPNARPVTRERAEERRRYLERDYFARMRQADVLVVTLGLIETWRDEENEVWQNMAPPFYLARRQPGRF
;
A
#
# COMPACT_ATOMS: atom_id res chain seq x y z
N MET A 1 19.14 -8.84 1.05
CA MET A 1 19.25 -9.60 2.31
C MET A 1 17.85 -10.01 2.70
N LEU A 2 17.60 -11.30 2.88
CA LEU A 2 16.33 -11.83 3.41
C LEU A 2 16.58 -12.27 4.85
N ILE A 3 15.62 -12.03 5.73
CA ILE A 3 15.63 -12.48 7.12
C ILE A 3 14.33 -13.23 7.39
N SER A 4 14.35 -14.18 8.32
CA SER A 4 13.12 -14.92 8.66
C SER A 4 12.12 -14.00 9.36
N SER A 5 10.83 -14.30 9.24
CA SER A 5 9.79 -13.64 10.05
C SER A 5 10.06 -13.68 11.54
N ALA A 6 10.59 -14.78 12.08
CA ALA A 6 10.98 -14.89 13.48
C ALA A 6 12.04 -13.85 13.87
N ASP A 7 13.10 -13.71 13.07
CA ASP A 7 14.15 -12.71 13.29
C ASP A 7 13.61 -11.29 13.13
N ALA A 8 12.76 -11.06 12.12
CA ALA A 8 12.15 -9.76 11.87
C ALA A 8 11.31 -9.29 13.07
N PHE A 9 10.47 -10.16 13.63
CA PHE A 9 9.68 -9.84 14.83
C PHE A 9 10.55 -9.65 16.07
N ALA A 10 11.59 -10.48 16.26
CA ALA A 10 12.54 -10.32 17.36
C ALA A 10 13.30 -8.98 17.29
N ASN A 11 13.71 -8.58 16.08
CA ASN A 11 14.37 -7.30 15.83
C ASN A 11 13.41 -6.12 16.07
N ALA A 12 12.18 -6.21 15.59
CA ALA A 12 11.19 -5.14 15.74
C ALA A 12 10.88 -4.79 17.20
N MET A 13 10.81 -5.80 18.09
CA MET A 13 10.59 -5.59 19.52
C MET A 13 11.73 -4.82 20.20
N ASN A 14 12.95 -5.02 19.72
CA ASN A 14 14.16 -4.48 20.35
C ASN A 14 14.71 -3.23 19.64
N ALA A 15 14.15 -2.86 18.47
CA ALA A 15 14.63 -1.75 17.67
C ALA A 15 14.27 -0.39 18.30
N PRO A 16 15.23 0.38 18.83
CA PRO A 16 14.96 1.64 19.53
C PRO A 16 14.38 2.71 18.60
N ASN A 17 14.69 2.65 17.31
CA ASN A 17 14.30 3.59 16.27
C ASN A 17 13.11 3.11 15.41
N SER A 18 12.38 2.10 15.86
CA SER A 18 11.23 1.53 15.14
C SER A 18 9.98 2.44 15.09
N ARG A 19 10.00 3.57 15.81
CA ARG A 19 8.86 4.48 15.92
C ARG A 19 9.23 5.87 15.43
N TRP A 20 8.41 6.41 14.52
CA TRP A 20 8.57 7.75 13.94
C TRP A 20 8.80 8.84 15.01
N ALA A 21 8.01 8.81 16.10
CA ALA A 21 8.11 9.79 17.18
C ALA A 21 9.51 9.85 17.83
N LYS A 22 10.28 8.75 17.78
CA LYS A 22 11.64 8.69 18.32
C LYS A 22 12.71 9.16 17.33
N THR A 23 12.38 9.30 16.06
CA THR A 23 13.34 9.64 15.00
C THR A 23 13.03 10.96 14.31
N ILE A 24 11.91 11.62 14.65
CA ILE A 24 11.44 12.83 13.97
C ILE A 24 12.46 13.97 14.01
N GLU A 25 13.25 14.07 15.10
CA GLU A 25 14.30 15.08 15.25
C GLU A 25 15.41 14.97 14.19
N ARG A 26 15.62 13.79 13.61
CA ARG A 26 16.55 13.61 12.48
C ARG A 26 16.15 14.44 11.24
N PHE A 27 14.89 14.84 11.17
CA PHE A 27 14.31 15.64 10.09
C PHE A 27 14.06 17.09 10.52
N ALA A 28 14.58 17.52 11.68
CA ALA A 28 14.44 18.89 12.18
C ALA A 28 15.42 19.88 11.50
N ASN A 29 16.42 19.38 10.79
CA ASN A 29 17.38 20.21 10.05
C ASN A 29 16.81 20.72 8.72
N ASP A 30 17.54 21.67 8.11
CA ASP A 30 17.13 22.37 6.90
C ASP A 30 16.65 21.45 5.78
N ARG A 31 15.58 21.89 5.12
CA ARG A 31 15.03 21.22 3.94
C ARG A 31 16.09 21.21 2.85
N PHE A 32 16.45 20.01 2.38
CA PHE A 32 17.28 19.91 1.19
C PHE A 32 16.49 20.39 -0.03
N THR A 33 17.03 21.37 -0.74
CA THR A 33 16.43 21.85 -1.99
C THR A 33 17.00 21.04 -3.15
N ILE A 34 16.14 20.27 -3.82
CA ILE A 34 16.51 19.54 -5.03
C ILE A 34 16.26 20.47 -6.22
N ALA A 35 17.32 20.91 -6.90
CA ALA A 35 17.18 21.58 -8.20
C ALA A 35 16.91 20.51 -9.27
N HIS A 36 15.75 20.59 -9.93
CA HIS A 36 15.37 19.68 -11.01
C HIS A 36 14.66 20.45 -12.13
N ALA A 37 15.10 20.21 -13.38
CA ALA A 37 14.45 20.73 -14.57
C ALA A 37 13.75 19.56 -15.31
N PRO A 38 12.44 19.34 -15.10
CA PRO A 38 11.74 18.24 -15.72
C PRO A 38 11.71 18.40 -17.24
N LYS A 39 11.91 17.29 -17.96
CA LYS A 39 11.86 17.25 -19.44
C LYS A 39 10.42 17.13 -19.99
N PHE A 40 9.44 17.00 -19.11
CA PHE A 40 8.02 16.89 -19.43
C PHE A 40 7.26 18.08 -18.85
N ARG A 41 6.06 18.33 -19.38
CA ARG A 41 5.15 19.37 -18.87
C ARG A 41 3.93 18.70 -18.24
N LEU A 42 3.40 19.32 -17.19
CA LEU A 42 2.15 18.93 -16.58
C LEU A 42 1.10 19.97 -16.97
N GLU A 43 -0.01 19.52 -17.54
CA GLU A 43 -1.12 20.38 -17.94
C GLU A 43 -2.29 20.21 -16.96
N PRO A 44 -3.09 21.26 -16.71
CA PRO A 44 -4.28 21.16 -15.85
C PRO A 44 -5.28 20.11 -16.31
N ALA A 45 -5.31 19.78 -17.61
CA ALA A 45 -6.17 18.77 -18.20
C ALA A 45 -5.67 17.33 -17.99
N HIS A 46 -4.43 17.13 -17.55
CA HIS A 46 -3.92 15.79 -17.27
C HIS A 46 -4.67 15.15 -16.10
N ARG A 47 -4.94 13.86 -16.24
CA ARG A 47 -5.56 13.02 -15.22
C ARG A 47 -4.49 12.34 -14.38
N PHE A 48 -4.56 12.54 -13.07
CA PHE A 48 -3.57 12.04 -12.13
C PHE A 48 -4.05 10.76 -11.45
N PHE A 49 -3.14 9.81 -11.26
CA PHE A 49 -3.31 8.69 -10.35
C PHE A 49 -2.19 8.73 -9.31
N CYS A 50 -2.54 8.82 -8.04
CA CYS A 50 -1.58 8.80 -6.94
C CYS A 50 -1.59 7.43 -6.28
N ILE A 51 -0.42 6.86 -6.02
CA ILE A 51 -0.24 5.61 -5.28
C ILE A 51 0.85 5.76 -4.20
N GLY A 52 0.63 5.11 -3.07
CA GLY A 52 1.55 5.09 -1.95
C GLY A 52 0.85 5.35 -0.62
N SER A 53 1.57 5.94 0.33
CA SER A 53 1.13 6.06 1.72
C SER A 53 0.06 7.14 1.92
N CYS A 54 -0.24 7.46 3.18
CA CYS A 54 -1.06 8.64 3.55
C CYS A 54 -0.59 9.92 2.85
N PHE A 55 0.71 10.05 2.56
CA PHE A 55 1.24 11.21 1.86
C PHE A 55 0.72 11.31 0.42
N ALA A 56 0.60 10.20 -0.32
CA ALA A 56 -0.06 10.20 -1.62
C ALA A 56 -1.49 10.73 -1.50
N ARG A 57 -2.21 10.36 -0.44
CA ARG A 57 -3.58 10.81 -0.22
C ARG A 57 -3.66 12.33 0.00
N ASN A 58 -2.65 12.95 0.61
CA ASN A 58 -2.57 14.41 0.75
C ASN A 58 -2.26 15.09 -0.58
N ILE A 59 -1.43 14.49 -1.42
CA ILE A 59 -1.17 14.99 -2.79
C ILE A 59 -2.47 14.99 -3.60
N GLU A 60 -3.28 13.93 -3.50
CA GLU A 60 -4.59 13.87 -4.16
C GLU A 60 -5.48 15.06 -3.79
N GLU A 61 -5.55 15.39 -2.49
CA GLU A 61 -6.34 16.52 -2.00
C GLU A 61 -5.82 17.85 -2.52
N ALA A 62 -4.50 18.04 -2.49
CA ALA A 62 -3.87 19.26 -2.99
C ALA A 62 -4.10 19.46 -4.50
N LEU A 63 -4.10 18.38 -5.29
CA LEU A 63 -4.41 18.40 -6.72
C LEU A 63 -5.89 18.72 -6.98
N ILE A 64 -6.80 18.06 -6.25
CA ILE A 64 -8.25 18.31 -6.37
C ILE A 64 -8.60 19.75 -6.02
N CYS A 65 -8.00 20.31 -4.95
CA CYS A 65 -8.20 21.72 -4.59
C CYS A 65 -7.74 22.70 -5.70
N ARG A 66 -6.93 22.24 -6.66
CA ARG A 66 -6.48 23.02 -7.83
C ARG A 66 -7.30 22.73 -9.10
N GLY A 67 -8.39 21.98 -8.98
CA GLY A 67 -9.25 21.62 -10.11
C GLY A 67 -8.69 20.52 -11.01
N VAL A 68 -7.65 19.80 -10.56
CA VAL A 68 -7.05 18.70 -11.32
C VAL A 68 -7.85 17.42 -11.11
N GLU A 69 -8.08 16.65 -12.17
CA GLU A 69 -8.75 15.36 -12.06
C GLU A 69 -7.82 14.30 -11.43
N VAL A 70 -8.28 13.67 -10.34
CA VAL A 70 -7.53 12.63 -9.62
C VAL A 70 -8.33 11.33 -9.58
N LEU A 71 -7.93 10.37 -10.41
CA LEU A 71 -8.59 9.08 -10.62
C LEU A 71 -8.52 8.16 -9.38
N SER A 72 -7.47 8.31 -8.58
CA SER A 72 -7.23 7.51 -7.37
C SER A 72 -8.03 7.98 -6.14
N LYS A 73 -8.71 9.14 -6.19
CA LYS A 73 -9.52 9.60 -5.06
C LYS A 73 -10.85 8.83 -4.92
N ARG A 74 -11.39 8.32 -6.03
CA ARG A 74 -12.71 7.64 -6.08
C ARG A 74 -12.61 6.23 -5.49
N MET A 75 -12.92 6.08 -4.21
CA MET A 75 -12.85 4.80 -3.49
C MET A 75 -14.17 4.47 -2.82
N VAL A 76 -14.59 3.21 -2.92
CA VAL A 76 -15.64 2.62 -2.10
C VAL A 76 -14.98 1.80 -1.00
N SER A 77 -15.06 2.28 0.24
CA SER A 77 -14.57 1.55 1.42
C SER A 77 -15.60 1.69 2.55
N PRO A 78 -16.25 0.59 2.96
CA PRO A 78 -17.18 0.60 4.08
C PRO A 78 -16.48 1.02 5.37
N ARG A 79 -17.14 1.86 6.17
CA ARG A 79 -16.57 2.42 7.41
C ARG A 79 -16.36 1.34 8.47
N GLU A 80 -17.13 0.26 8.38
CA GLU A 80 -17.05 -0.92 9.23
C GLU A 80 -15.75 -1.68 8.99
N GLU A 81 -15.24 -1.68 7.75
CA GLU A 81 -13.99 -2.35 7.37
C GLU A 81 -12.75 -1.48 7.62
N HIS A 82 -12.89 -0.15 7.44
CA HIS A 82 -11.81 0.80 7.72
C HIS A 82 -12.39 2.14 8.22
N PRO A 83 -12.40 2.38 9.55
CA PRO A 83 -13.09 3.53 10.13
C PRO A 83 -12.36 4.87 9.95
N ALA A 84 -11.11 4.83 9.50
CA ALA A 84 -10.30 6.02 9.27
C ALA A 84 -10.65 6.67 7.92
N ARG A 85 -9.74 7.47 7.37
CA ARG A 85 -9.87 8.06 6.05
C ARG A 85 -10.23 6.98 5.01
N VAL A 86 -11.31 7.19 4.24
CA VAL A 86 -11.83 6.22 3.23
C VAL A 86 -10.73 5.73 2.29
N THR A 87 -9.92 6.64 1.74
CA THR A 87 -8.80 6.26 0.85
C THR A 87 -7.59 5.69 1.59
N GLY A 88 -7.58 5.69 2.93
CA GLY A 88 -6.50 5.13 3.73
C GLY A 88 -6.39 3.60 3.62
N VAL A 89 -7.51 2.91 3.32
CA VAL A 89 -7.55 1.45 3.21
C VAL A 89 -6.63 0.91 2.12
N ILE A 90 -6.37 1.69 1.07
CA ILE A 90 -5.52 1.32 -0.08
C ILE A 90 -4.10 1.89 -0.01
N ASN A 91 -3.70 2.42 1.14
CA ASN A 91 -2.34 2.91 1.27
C ASN A 91 -1.33 1.80 0.96
N LYS A 92 -0.36 2.14 0.12
CA LYS A 92 0.76 1.28 -0.23
C LYS A 92 2.04 1.81 0.38
N PHE A 93 2.75 0.96 1.10
CA PHE A 93 3.92 1.40 1.86
C PHE A 93 5.25 1.07 1.17
N THR A 94 5.25 0.02 0.34
CA THR A 94 6.45 -0.49 -0.33
C THR A 94 6.32 -0.40 -1.84
N THR A 95 7.43 -0.20 -2.56
CA THR A 95 7.44 -0.24 -4.02
C THR A 95 7.00 -1.58 -4.57
N ALA A 96 7.35 -2.68 -3.90
CA ALA A 96 6.96 -4.02 -4.29
C ALA A 96 5.43 -4.21 -4.27
N SER A 97 4.74 -3.73 -3.22
CA SER A 97 3.28 -3.80 -3.17
C SER A 97 2.59 -2.92 -4.22
N MET A 98 3.18 -1.78 -4.58
CA MET A 98 2.68 -0.94 -5.68
C MET A 98 2.87 -1.61 -7.03
N LEU A 99 4.00 -2.30 -7.21
CA LEU A 99 4.28 -3.07 -8.42
C LEU A 99 3.32 -4.24 -8.58
N ASN A 100 2.95 -4.92 -7.50
CA ASN A 100 1.93 -5.97 -7.56
C ASN A 100 0.60 -5.43 -8.10
N GLU A 101 0.10 -4.32 -7.55
CA GLU A 101 -1.15 -3.73 -8.03
C GLU A 101 -1.07 -3.28 -9.48
N ALA A 102 0.07 -2.69 -9.89
CA ALA A 102 0.29 -2.34 -11.29
C ALA A 102 0.29 -3.59 -12.18
N ARG A 103 0.95 -4.69 -11.76
CA ARG A 103 0.94 -5.95 -12.51
C ARG A 103 -0.46 -6.50 -12.62
N TRP A 104 -1.18 -6.65 -11.52
CA TRP A 104 -2.52 -7.23 -11.52
C TRP A 104 -3.51 -6.39 -12.32
N ALA A 105 -3.47 -5.07 -12.15
CA ALA A 105 -4.38 -4.16 -12.84
C ALA A 105 -4.05 -3.93 -14.32
N LEU A 106 -2.77 -4.03 -14.73
CA LEU A 106 -2.35 -3.69 -16.10
C LEU A 106 -2.08 -4.91 -16.99
N SER A 107 -1.63 -6.03 -16.43
CA SER A 107 -1.36 -7.26 -17.20
C SER A 107 -2.61 -8.12 -17.42
N GLY A 108 -3.63 -7.99 -16.56
CA GLY A 108 -4.81 -8.85 -16.56
C GLY A 108 -4.60 -10.19 -15.83
N GLU A 109 -3.37 -10.50 -15.41
CA GLU A 109 -3.08 -11.58 -14.47
C GLU A 109 -3.53 -11.11 -13.07
N GLY A 110 -4.79 -11.37 -12.71
CA GLY A 110 -5.34 -10.97 -11.40
C GLY A 110 -4.56 -11.57 -10.23
N SER A 111 -4.74 -11.04 -9.02
CA SER A 111 -3.98 -11.53 -7.86
C SER A 111 -4.42 -12.93 -7.39
N GLY A 112 -5.61 -13.38 -7.79
CA GLY A 112 -6.22 -14.57 -7.20
C GLY A 112 -6.38 -14.40 -5.68
N ASP A 113 -6.00 -15.42 -4.92
CA ASP A 113 -6.10 -15.42 -3.46
C ASP A 113 -4.74 -15.19 -2.76
N CYS A 114 -3.68 -14.85 -3.51
CA CYS A 114 -2.29 -14.82 -3.00
C CYS A 114 -2.05 -13.83 -1.83
N SER A 115 -2.92 -12.83 -1.70
CA SER A 115 -2.83 -11.81 -0.65
C SER A 115 -3.75 -12.07 0.55
N ILE A 116 -4.67 -13.03 0.43
CA ILE A 116 -5.75 -13.25 1.40
C ILE A 116 -5.33 -14.38 2.35
N VAL A 117 -5.27 -14.08 3.65
CA VAL A 117 -4.84 -15.03 4.68
C VAL A 117 -5.87 -15.14 5.78
N ASP A 118 -5.94 -16.33 6.40
CA ASP A 118 -6.75 -16.55 7.59
C ASP A 118 -6.14 -15.79 8.77
N GLY A 119 -6.89 -14.79 9.26
CA GLY A 119 -6.65 -13.89 10.39
C GLY A 119 -7.05 -14.47 11.76
N GLY A 120 -7.60 -15.68 11.83
CA GLY A 120 -8.12 -16.33 13.04
C GLY A 120 -9.54 -15.88 13.41
N GLU A 121 -9.80 -14.57 13.41
CA GLU A 121 -11.14 -13.98 13.65
C GLU A 121 -11.87 -13.59 12.35
N GLY A 122 -11.28 -13.90 11.20
CA GLY A 122 -11.74 -13.54 9.87
C GLY A 122 -10.57 -13.51 8.90
N TRP A 123 -10.83 -13.11 7.66
CA TRP A 123 -9.84 -13.07 6.59
C TRP A 123 -9.24 -11.67 6.44
N LEU A 124 -7.93 -11.64 6.25
CA LEU A 124 -7.13 -10.43 6.07
C LEU A 124 -6.57 -10.41 4.65
N ASP A 125 -6.50 -9.21 4.07
CA ASP A 125 -5.84 -8.97 2.81
C ASP A 125 -4.53 -8.23 3.10
N LEU A 126 -3.40 -8.91 2.89
CA LEU A 126 -2.07 -8.36 3.18
C LEU A 126 -1.60 -7.31 2.17
N GLN A 127 -2.43 -6.96 1.18
CA GLN A 127 -2.19 -5.89 0.23
C GLN A 127 -2.89 -4.58 0.62
N ILE A 128 -3.78 -4.56 1.60
CA ILE A 128 -4.43 -3.31 2.06
C ILE A 128 -3.78 -2.77 3.33
N ASN A 129 -4.37 -1.72 3.89
CA ASN A 129 -3.90 -1.08 5.11
C ASN A 129 -3.94 -2.06 6.31
N PRO A 130 -2.91 -2.07 7.17
CA PRO A 130 -2.84 -2.97 8.33
C PRO A 130 -3.94 -2.74 9.37
N ASN A 131 -4.61 -1.59 9.35
CA ASN A 131 -5.75 -1.28 10.22
C ASN A 131 -7.11 -1.64 9.59
N ALA A 132 -7.12 -2.34 8.45
CA ALA A 132 -8.36 -2.90 7.92
C ALA A 132 -8.81 -4.06 8.81
N ARG A 133 -10.11 -4.11 9.11
CA ARG A 133 -10.67 -5.16 9.96
C ARG A 133 -10.75 -6.49 9.21
N PRO A 134 -10.61 -7.63 9.91
CA PRO A 134 -10.95 -8.94 9.35
C PRO A 134 -12.40 -8.95 8.83
N VAL A 135 -12.61 -9.64 7.72
CA VAL A 135 -13.92 -9.80 7.07
C VAL A 135 -14.17 -11.28 6.73
N THR A 136 -15.33 -11.62 6.18
CA THR A 136 -15.50 -12.96 5.61
C THR A 136 -14.58 -13.14 4.40
N ARG A 137 -14.27 -14.39 4.04
CA ARG A 137 -13.41 -14.70 2.90
C ARG A 137 -13.99 -14.10 1.61
N GLU A 138 -15.28 -14.31 1.40
CA GLU A 138 -16.01 -13.86 0.22
C GLU A 138 -15.91 -12.34 0.09
N ARG A 139 -15.99 -11.62 1.22
CA ARG A 139 -15.86 -10.17 1.23
C ARG A 139 -14.44 -9.69 0.95
N ALA A 140 -13.42 -10.39 1.45
CA ALA A 140 -12.03 -10.09 1.14
C ALA A 140 -11.76 -10.25 -0.36
N GLU A 141 -12.21 -11.34 -0.96
CA GLU A 141 -12.08 -11.62 -2.39
C GLU A 141 -12.86 -10.63 -3.26
N GLU A 142 -14.09 -10.28 -2.86
CA GLU A 142 -14.90 -9.27 -3.54
C GLU A 142 -14.18 -7.92 -3.59
N ARG A 143 -13.67 -7.46 -2.43
CA ARG A 143 -12.90 -6.21 -2.35
C ARG A 143 -11.64 -6.28 -3.21
N ARG A 144 -10.93 -7.41 -3.19
CA ARG A 144 -9.71 -7.61 -3.99
C ARG A 144 -9.99 -7.51 -5.50
N ARG A 145 -11.06 -8.16 -5.96
CA ARG A 145 -11.54 -8.03 -7.35
C ARG A 145 -11.90 -6.60 -7.72
N TYR A 146 -12.61 -5.88 -6.86
CA TYR A 146 -12.92 -4.45 -7.08
C TYR A 146 -11.65 -3.60 -7.16
N LEU A 147 -10.70 -3.83 -6.26
CA LEU A 147 -9.45 -3.08 -6.24
C LEU A 147 -8.65 -3.29 -7.52
N GLU A 148 -8.55 -4.51 -8.01
CA GLU A 148 -7.82 -4.81 -9.25
C GLU A 148 -8.54 -4.28 -10.50
N ARG A 149 -9.82 -4.63 -10.66
CA ARG A 149 -10.56 -4.45 -11.91
C ARG A 149 -11.12 -3.05 -12.09
N ASP A 150 -11.43 -2.37 -10.98
CA ASP A 150 -12.10 -1.07 -11.02
C ASP A 150 -11.22 0.04 -10.46
N TYR A 151 -10.53 -0.18 -9.34
CA TYR A 151 -9.75 0.86 -8.69
C TYR A 151 -8.39 1.09 -9.36
N PHE A 152 -7.50 0.09 -9.29
CA PHE A 152 -6.13 0.18 -9.82
C PHE A 152 -6.11 0.14 -11.34
N ALA A 153 -7.10 -0.46 -12.00
CA ALA A 153 -7.23 -0.42 -13.46
C ALA A 153 -7.32 1.01 -14.02
N ARG A 154 -7.74 2.01 -13.21
CA ARG A 154 -7.74 3.42 -13.63
C ARG A 154 -6.36 3.99 -13.88
N MET A 155 -5.28 3.32 -13.45
CA MET A 155 -3.92 3.67 -13.88
C MET A 155 -3.79 3.70 -15.41
N ARG A 156 -4.54 2.87 -16.15
CA ARG A 156 -4.55 2.87 -17.63
C ARG A 156 -5.09 4.16 -18.23
N GLN A 157 -5.84 4.92 -17.46
CA GLN A 157 -6.46 6.18 -17.87
C GLN A 157 -5.68 7.39 -17.37
N ALA A 158 -4.61 7.19 -16.59
CA ALA A 158 -3.84 8.30 -16.05
C ALA A 158 -2.83 8.81 -17.08
N ASP A 159 -2.75 10.12 -17.22
CA ASP A 159 -1.67 10.77 -17.98
C ASP A 159 -0.41 10.92 -17.09
N VAL A 160 -0.63 11.03 -15.77
CA VAL A 160 0.43 11.20 -14.77
C VAL A 160 0.23 10.24 -13.60
N LEU A 161 1.24 9.39 -13.36
CA LEU A 161 1.31 8.54 -12.17
C LEU A 161 2.23 9.17 -11.12
N VAL A 162 1.69 9.47 -9.94
CA VAL A 162 2.46 9.97 -8.79
C VAL A 162 2.68 8.82 -7.81
N VAL A 163 3.94 8.48 -7.58
CA VAL A 163 4.35 7.41 -6.67
C VAL A 163 5.05 8.03 -5.47
N THR A 164 4.53 7.78 -4.26
CA THR A 164 5.20 8.22 -3.01
C THR A 164 5.93 7.05 -2.37
N LEU A 165 7.23 7.21 -2.14
CA LEU A 165 8.08 6.17 -1.56
C LEU A 165 8.16 6.36 -0.04
N GLY A 166 7.99 5.28 0.72
CA GLY A 166 7.91 5.34 2.19
C GLY A 166 8.78 4.30 2.88
N LEU A 167 8.51 3.01 2.64
CA LEU A 167 9.26 1.89 3.20
C LEU A 167 10.09 1.20 2.12
N ILE A 168 11.28 0.75 2.50
CA ILE A 168 12.19 -0.04 1.65
C ILE A 168 12.21 -1.51 2.05
N GLU A 169 11.83 -1.82 3.29
CA GLU A 169 11.68 -3.17 3.80
C GLU A 169 10.32 -3.76 3.41
N THR A 170 10.34 -5.00 2.93
CA THR A 170 9.16 -5.72 2.43
C THR A 170 9.08 -7.10 3.05
N TRP A 171 7.87 -7.63 3.14
CA TRP A 171 7.62 -9.04 3.47
C TRP A 171 7.37 -9.79 2.17
N ARG A 172 7.85 -11.02 2.06
CA ARG A 172 7.55 -11.91 0.92
C ARG A 172 6.82 -13.11 1.45
N ASP A 173 5.72 -13.46 0.80
CA ASP A 173 5.10 -14.77 0.96
C ASP A 173 5.77 -15.70 -0.05
N GLU A 174 6.64 -16.58 0.43
CA GLU A 174 7.38 -17.54 -0.40
C GLU A 174 6.49 -18.66 -0.94
N GLU A 175 5.33 -18.92 -0.30
CA GLU A 175 4.37 -19.92 -0.79
C GLU A 175 3.62 -19.41 -2.02
N ASN A 176 3.20 -18.15 -1.99
CA ASN A 176 2.45 -17.52 -3.09
C ASN A 176 3.31 -16.61 -3.99
N GLU A 177 4.62 -16.57 -3.75
CA GLU A 177 5.62 -15.77 -4.45
C GLU A 177 5.27 -14.26 -4.58
N VAL A 178 4.58 -13.71 -3.58
CA VAL A 178 4.06 -12.32 -3.61
C VAL A 178 4.66 -11.45 -2.50
N TRP A 179 4.96 -10.20 -2.84
CA TRP A 179 5.43 -9.21 -1.86
C TRP A 179 4.28 -8.54 -1.14
N GLN A 180 4.26 -8.56 0.19
CA GLN A 180 3.15 -8.03 0.98
C GLN A 180 3.29 -6.53 1.26
N ASN A 181 2.15 -5.85 1.36
CA ASN A 181 2.07 -4.43 1.74
C ASN A 181 2.24 -4.24 3.25
N MET A 182 1.89 -5.25 4.04
CA MET A 182 1.98 -5.26 5.49
C MET A 182 2.63 -6.54 5.99
N ALA A 183 3.09 -6.51 7.25
CA ALA A 183 3.56 -7.72 7.93
C ALA A 183 2.42 -8.74 8.06
N PRO A 184 2.70 -10.05 7.92
CA PRO A 184 1.74 -11.08 8.27
C PRO A 184 1.43 -11.02 9.78
N PRO A 185 0.26 -11.49 10.23
CA PRO A 185 -0.01 -11.64 11.65
C PRO A 185 1.05 -12.50 12.35
N PHE A 186 1.49 -12.10 13.55
CA PHE A 186 2.56 -12.79 14.27
C PHE A 186 2.26 -14.29 14.51
N TYR A 187 1.01 -14.62 14.86
CA TYR A 187 0.64 -16.02 15.07
C TYR A 187 0.73 -16.83 13.76
N LEU A 188 0.42 -16.23 12.61
CA LEU A 188 0.48 -16.89 11.31
C LEU A 188 1.93 -17.19 10.94
N ALA A 189 2.80 -16.18 11.09
CA ALA A 189 4.25 -16.35 10.90
C ALA A 189 4.83 -17.45 11.80
N ARG A 190 4.37 -17.56 13.06
CA ARG A 190 4.79 -18.62 13.98
C ARG A 190 4.26 -20.01 13.59
N ARG A 191 3.04 -20.10 13.04
CA ARG A 191 2.43 -21.37 12.62
C ARG A 191 2.97 -21.88 11.29
N GLN A 192 3.50 -21.00 10.45
CA GLN A 192 4.02 -21.32 9.12
C GLN A 192 5.47 -20.84 9.00
N PRO A 193 6.41 -21.45 9.73
CA PRO A 193 7.81 -21.06 9.68
C PRO A 193 8.35 -21.24 8.26
N GLY A 194 9.04 -20.21 7.76
CA GLY A 194 9.65 -20.21 6.41
C GLY A 194 8.75 -19.72 5.28
N ARG A 195 7.45 -19.46 5.52
CA ARG A 195 6.58 -18.83 4.52
C ARG A 195 6.86 -17.34 4.34
N PHE A 196 7.15 -16.65 5.44
CA PHE A 196 7.33 -15.19 5.50
C PHE A 196 8.67 -14.78 6.10
#